data_AF-A0A7C6S2R7-F1
#
_entry.id   AF-A0A7C6S2R7-F1
#
_cell.length_a   1.000
_cell.length_b   1.000
_cell.length_c   1.000
_cell.angle_alpha   90.00
_cell.angle_beta   90.00
_cell.angle_gamma   90.00
#
_symmetry.space_group_name_H-M   'P 1'
#
loop_
_entity.id
_entity.type
_entity.pdbx_description
1 polymer ?
#
loop_
_entity_poly.entity_id
_entity_poly.type
_entity_poly.pdbx_seq_one_letter_code
_entity_poly.pdbx_strand_id
1 'polypeptide(L)'
;MIKKLKVKIFSSFMLLVLMLVIAGVMSIWELRKMNDSFSDVIDNNYLSIEHALNVTQALEREDSGLLLLFLGKKDEAMSVINSADSAIAISMIEIKKNATEPGEKEVIQEIEKEYNSYFTQLDSLVTSSTSDDIDYNNLHIQFTKTKKAVTSLMELNQTSMYSKANEMHKKLYQTMMPGIVSIILAIIFALLLNFYISHYFVNPLNKLISATQNYIPPSTNLKVDIKSEDELKTLQLEINSLIRRLLSHNKSK
;
A
#
# COMPACT_ATOMS: atom_id res chain seq x y z
N MET A 1 38.45 0.94 -22.65
CA MET A 1 38.92 0.23 -21.44
C MET A 1 39.37 1.27 -20.42
N ILE A 2 38.68 1.36 -19.27
CA ILE A 2 38.99 2.31 -18.21
C ILE A 2 40.34 1.91 -17.57
N LYS A 3 41.35 2.78 -17.67
CA LYS A 3 42.75 2.48 -17.30
C LYS A 3 43.11 2.68 -15.81
N LYS A 4 42.19 3.22 -14.99
CA LYS A 4 42.47 3.56 -13.58
C LYS A 4 41.67 2.69 -12.61
N LEU A 5 42.34 2.01 -11.70
CA LEU A 5 41.84 1.12 -10.65
C LEU A 5 40.75 1.80 -9.81
N LYS A 6 41.01 3.06 -9.40
CA LYS A 6 40.05 3.87 -8.64
C LYS A 6 38.73 4.03 -9.39
N VAL A 7 38.78 4.28 -10.70
CA VAL A 7 37.57 4.46 -11.53
C VAL A 7 36.85 3.13 -11.72
N LYS A 8 37.57 2.00 -11.81
CA LYS A 8 36.99 0.65 -11.93
C LYS A 8 36.19 0.26 -10.69
N ILE A 9 36.75 0.48 -9.50
CA ILE A 9 36.10 0.21 -8.20
C ILE A 9 34.94 1.19 -7.97
N PHE A 10 35.17 2.48 -8.20
CA PHE A 10 34.12 3.48 -8.02
C PHE A 10 32.94 3.25 -8.98
N SER A 11 33.21 2.89 -10.23
CA SER A 11 32.16 2.61 -11.22
C SER A 11 31.33 1.38 -10.86
N SER A 12 31.93 0.34 -10.28
CA SER A 12 31.19 -0.86 -9.88
C SER A 12 30.31 -0.57 -8.66
N PHE A 13 30.82 0.17 -7.67
CA PHE A 13 30.03 0.63 -6.53
C PHE A 13 28.91 1.59 -6.95
N MET A 14 29.20 2.54 -7.84
CA MET A 14 28.19 3.49 -8.33
C MET A 14 27.05 2.77 -9.06
N LEU A 15 27.36 1.74 -9.83
CA LEU A 15 26.34 0.92 -10.51
C LEU A 15 25.47 0.16 -9.50
N LEU A 16 26.06 -0.39 -8.43
CA LEU A 16 25.32 -1.04 -7.36
C LEU A 16 24.39 -0.06 -6.63
N VAL A 17 24.87 1.14 -6.32
CA VAL A 17 24.05 2.22 -5.73
C VAL A 17 22.89 2.58 -6.64
N LEU A 18 23.13 2.74 -7.95
CA LEU A 18 22.09 3.04 -8.93
C LEU A 18 21.01 1.94 -8.96
N MET A 19 21.41 0.67 -8.96
CA MET A 19 20.46 -0.45 -8.92
C MET A 19 19.61 -0.45 -7.65
N LEU A 20 20.21 -0.17 -6.49
CA LEU A 20 19.47 -0.06 -5.22
C LEU A 20 18.47 1.10 -5.23
N VAL A 21 18.86 2.26 -5.78
CA VAL A 21 17.95 3.41 -5.92
C VAL A 21 16.78 3.07 -6.83
N ILE A 22 17.02 2.44 -7.98
CA ILE A 22 15.95 2.03 -8.89
C ILE A 22 15.00 1.04 -8.21
N ALA A 23 15.53 0.03 -7.53
CA ALA A 23 14.72 -0.94 -6.78
C ALA A 23 13.90 -0.26 -5.67
N GLY A 24 14.49 0.69 -4.94
CA GLY A 24 13.80 1.47 -3.91
C GLY A 24 12.68 2.33 -4.48
N VAL A 25 12.92 3.04 -5.58
CA VAL A 25 11.91 3.86 -6.26
C VAL A 25 10.76 2.99 -6.78
N MET A 26 11.07 1.84 -7.40
CA MET A 26 10.05 0.88 -7.84
C MET A 26 9.21 0.38 -6.68
N SER A 27 9.84 -0.01 -5.57
CA SER A 27 9.14 -0.48 -4.37
C SER A 27 8.22 0.59 -3.78
N ILE A 28 8.67 1.85 -3.71
CA ILE A 28 7.82 2.97 -3.24
C ILE A 28 6.65 3.19 -4.20
N TRP A 29 6.86 3.09 -5.51
CA TRP A 29 5.81 3.31 -6.50
C TRP A 29 4.74 2.20 -6.46
N GLU A 30 5.17 0.94 -6.34
CA GLU A 30 4.28 -0.21 -6.14
C GLU A 30 3.46 -0.07 -4.86
N LEU A 31 4.10 0.36 -3.77
CA LEU A 31 3.43 0.57 -2.48
C LEU A 31 2.41 1.70 -2.53
N ARG A 32 2.70 2.81 -3.22
CA ARG A 32 1.74 3.92 -3.40
C ARG A 32 0.52 3.50 -4.19
N LYS A 33 0.71 2.79 -5.31
CA LYS A 33 -0.40 2.27 -6.12
C LYS A 33 -1.31 1.35 -5.31
N MET A 34 -0.73 0.57 -4.40
CA MET A 34 -1.47 -0.28 -3.48
C MET A 34 -2.27 0.56 -2.46
N ASN A 35 -1.67 1.61 -1.91
CA ASN A 35 -2.31 2.50 -0.94
C ASN A 35 -3.54 3.22 -1.52
N ASP A 36 -3.43 3.78 -2.72
CA ASP A 36 -4.53 4.50 -3.37
C ASP A 36 -5.73 3.56 -3.62
N SER A 37 -5.45 2.32 -4.04
CA SER A 37 -6.49 1.29 -4.22
C SER A 37 -7.11 0.82 -2.90
N PHE A 38 -6.45 1.04 -1.76
CA PHE A 38 -6.96 0.66 -0.44
C PHE A 38 -7.88 1.73 0.15
N SER A 39 -7.49 3.00 0.03
CA SER A 39 -8.28 4.15 0.51
C SER A 39 -9.63 4.21 -0.20
N ASP A 40 -9.64 4.14 -1.53
CA ASP A 40 -10.88 4.29 -2.31
C ASP A 40 -11.91 3.17 -2.05
N VAL A 41 -11.45 1.97 -1.70
CA VAL A 41 -12.29 0.78 -1.47
C VAL A 41 -12.87 0.76 -0.06
N ILE A 42 -12.08 1.16 0.93
CA ILE A 42 -12.51 1.12 2.32
C ILE A 42 -13.32 2.37 2.63
N ASP A 43 -12.87 3.55 2.22
CA ASP A 43 -13.47 4.79 2.68
C ASP A 43 -14.90 4.97 2.16
N ASN A 44 -15.16 4.72 0.88
CA ASN A 44 -16.51 4.92 0.31
C ASN A 44 -17.51 3.88 0.81
N ASN A 45 -17.17 2.60 0.77
CA ASN A 45 -18.06 1.53 1.20
C ASN A 45 -18.33 1.59 2.71
N TYR A 46 -17.31 1.89 3.50
CA TYR A 46 -17.45 2.05 4.94
C TYR A 46 -18.38 3.22 5.28
N LEU A 47 -18.20 4.37 4.63
CA LEU A 47 -19.09 5.52 4.81
C LEU A 47 -20.52 5.20 4.40
N SER A 48 -20.75 4.54 3.26
CA SER A 48 -22.09 4.09 2.86
C SER A 48 -22.73 3.14 3.89
N ILE A 49 -21.95 2.21 4.48
CA ILE A 49 -22.42 1.32 5.55
C ILE A 49 -22.76 2.09 6.83
N GLU A 50 -21.91 3.03 7.25
CA GLU A 50 -22.12 3.85 8.44
C GLU A 50 -23.40 4.69 8.32
N HIS A 51 -23.59 5.34 7.17
CA HIS A 51 -24.79 6.13 6.93
C HIS A 51 -26.05 5.25 6.79
N ALA A 52 -25.95 4.06 6.20
CA ALA A 52 -27.07 3.10 6.17
C ALA A 52 -27.46 2.62 7.59
N LEU A 53 -26.47 2.43 8.48
CA LEU A 53 -26.72 2.16 9.89
C LEU A 53 -27.43 3.33 10.58
N ASN A 54 -26.99 4.57 10.32
CA ASN A 54 -27.63 5.76 10.87
C ASN A 54 -29.10 5.90 10.40
N VAL A 55 -29.39 5.61 9.12
CA VAL A 55 -30.78 5.56 8.62
C VAL A 55 -31.57 4.49 9.36
N THR A 56 -31.01 3.29 9.55
CA THR A 56 -31.68 2.20 10.28
C THR A 56 -32.01 2.59 11.73
N GLN A 57 -31.07 3.19 12.44
CA GLN A 57 -31.26 3.66 13.81
C GLN A 57 -32.28 4.81 13.90
N ALA A 58 -32.29 5.71 12.91
CA ALA A 58 -33.25 6.79 12.85
C ALA A 58 -34.68 6.28 12.56
N LEU A 59 -34.85 5.31 11.64
CA LEU A 59 -36.13 4.63 11.43
C LEU A 59 -36.65 3.98 12.74
N GLU A 60 -35.78 3.33 13.51
CA GLU A 60 -36.15 2.75 14.82
C GLU A 60 -36.52 3.82 15.86
N ARG A 61 -35.97 5.02 15.74
CA ARG A 61 -36.36 6.18 16.57
C ARG A 61 -37.71 6.74 16.17
N GLU A 62 -38.08 6.74 14.89
CA GLU A 62 -39.43 7.13 14.44
C GLU A 62 -40.48 6.18 15.03
N ASP A 63 -40.21 4.87 15.03
CA ASP A 63 -41.06 3.87 15.67
C ASP A 63 -41.19 4.10 17.19
N SER A 64 -40.08 4.45 17.85
CA SER A 64 -40.09 4.86 19.27
C SER A 64 -40.91 6.14 19.50
N GLY A 65 -40.85 7.09 18.57
CA GLY A 65 -41.66 8.32 18.59
C GLY A 65 -43.14 8.02 18.43
N LEU A 66 -43.51 7.07 17.56
CA LEU A 66 -44.88 6.61 17.41
C LEU A 66 -45.43 5.97 18.69
N LEU A 67 -44.62 5.19 19.41
CA LEU A 67 -45.01 4.66 20.72
C LEU A 67 -45.29 5.78 21.73
N LEU A 68 -44.47 6.84 21.75
CA LEU A 68 -44.72 8.03 22.60
C LEU A 68 -46.03 8.73 22.22
N LEU A 69 -46.36 8.76 20.92
CA LEU A 69 -47.62 9.31 20.43
C LEU A 69 -48.82 8.49 20.96
N PHE A 70 -48.73 7.16 20.94
CA PHE A 70 -49.76 6.26 21.52
C PHE A 70 -49.90 6.39 23.03
N LEU A 71 -48.82 6.75 23.73
CA LEU A 71 -48.84 7.06 25.16
C LEU A 71 -49.39 8.46 25.48
N GLY A 72 -49.83 9.21 24.46
CA GLY A 72 -50.39 10.56 24.62
C GLY A 72 -49.32 11.66 24.80
N LYS A 73 -48.03 11.33 24.65
CA LYS A 73 -46.91 12.27 24.82
C LYS A 73 -46.57 12.97 23.50
N LYS A 74 -47.53 13.71 22.96
CA LYS A 74 -47.46 14.28 21.60
C LYS A 74 -46.22 15.15 21.35
N ASP A 75 -45.89 16.06 22.25
CA ASP A 75 -44.74 16.97 22.05
C ASP A 75 -43.40 16.21 22.04
N GLU A 76 -43.25 15.23 22.93
CA GLU A 76 -42.06 14.37 22.99
C GLU A 76 -41.95 13.49 21.74
N ALA A 77 -43.06 12.90 21.31
CA ALA A 77 -43.15 12.11 20.07
C ALA A 77 -42.73 12.92 18.85
N MET A 78 -43.29 14.12 18.67
CA MET A 78 -42.96 15.00 17.55
C MET A 78 -41.48 15.41 17.56
N SER A 79 -40.92 15.71 18.73
CA SER A 79 -39.50 16.02 18.85
C SER A 79 -38.61 14.87 18.41
N VAL A 80 -38.96 13.63 18.79
CA VAL A 80 -38.21 12.43 18.42
C VAL A 80 -38.31 12.14 16.92
N ILE A 81 -39.53 12.16 16.36
CA ILE A 81 -39.79 11.90 14.93
C ILE A 81 -39.06 12.92 14.06
N ASN A 82 -39.24 14.22 14.30
CA ASN A 82 -38.59 15.27 13.50
C ASN A 82 -37.05 15.20 13.54
N SER A 83 -36.49 14.80 14.68
CA SER A 83 -35.04 14.63 14.83
C SER A 83 -34.53 13.41 14.05
N ALA A 84 -35.32 12.34 14.02
CA ALA A 84 -35.01 11.14 13.27
C ALA A 84 -35.12 11.38 11.75
N ASP A 85 -36.20 12.02 11.28
CA ASP A 85 -36.37 12.43 9.88
C ASP A 85 -35.18 13.25 9.39
N SER A 86 -34.73 14.21 10.20
CA SER A 86 -33.56 15.03 9.90
C SER A 86 -32.28 14.19 9.75
N ALA A 87 -32.09 13.20 10.63
CA ALA A 87 -30.94 12.30 10.57
C ALA A 87 -30.98 11.37 9.34
N ILE A 88 -32.17 10.91 8.93
CA ILE A 88 -32.36 10.13 7.70
C ILE A 88 -32.01 10.99 6.49
N ALA A 89 -32.52 12.22 6.41
CA ALA A 89 -32.26 13.11 5.29
C ALA A 89 -30.76 13.41 5.13
N ILE A 90 -30.05 13.71 6.22
CA ILE A 90 -28.60 13.95 6.21
C ILE A 90 -27.85 12.69 5.75
N SER A 91 -28.20 11.53 6.31
CA SER A 91 -27.54 10.27 5.98
C SER A 91 -27.78 9.86 4.52
N MET A 92 -28.97 10.12 3.98
CA MET A 92 -29.25 9.84 2.56
C MET A 92 -28.50 10.77 1.60
N ILE A 93 -28.17 11.99 1.99
CA ILE A 93 -27.31 12.88 1.19
C ILE A 93 -25.91 12.28 1.08
N GLU A 94 -25.33 11.83 2.20
CA GLU A 94 -23.99 11.23 2.20
C GLU A 94 -23.96 9.88 1.47
N ILE A 95 -24.99 9.02 1.63
CA ILE A 95 -25.13 7.78 0.86
C ILE A 95 -25.10 8.07 -0.64
N LYS A 96 -25.86 9.05 -1.12
CA LYS A 96 -25.89 9.41 -2.55
C LYS A 96 -24.57 9.95 -3.06
N LYS A 97 -23.87 10.72 -2.23
CA LYS A 97 -22.57 11.31 -2.57
C LYS A 97 -21.47 10.25 -2.68
N ASN A 98 -21.53 9.22 -1.83
CA ASN A 98 -20.55 8.14 -1.77
C ASN A 98 -20.94 6.92 -2.64
N ALA A 99 -22.02 7.04 -3.41
CA ALA A 99 -22.52 5.97 -4.27
C ALA A 99 -21.54 5.67 -5.43
N THR A 100 -20.72 4.64 -5.25
CA THR A 100 -19.63 4.27 -6.17
C THR A 100 -19.75 2.84 -6.68
N GLU A 101 -20.58 2.00 -6.04
CA GLU A 101 -20.67 0.59 -6.38
C GLU A 101 -21.70 0.30 -7.47
N PRO A 102 -21.47 -0.74 -8.30
CA PRO A 102 -22.48 -1.21 -9.26
C PRO A 102 -23.75 -1.67 -8.54
N GLY A 103 -24.91 -1.20 -8.98
CA GLY A 103 -26.21 -1.56 -8.37
C GLY A 103 -26.62 -0.66 -7.20
N GLU A 104 -25.73 0.22 -6.72
CA GLU A 104 -26.01 1.05 -5.54
C GLU A 104 -27.09 2.11 -5.83
N LYS A 105 -27.12 2.65 -7.05
CA LYS A 105 -28.11 3.66 -7.45
C LYS A 105 -29.53 3.12 -7.44
N GLU A 106 -29.71 1.88 -7.89
CA GLU A 106 -30.99 1.20 -7.94
C GLU A 106 -31.52 0.94 -6.52
N VAL A 107 -30.64 0.48 -5.62
CA VAL A 107 -31.02 0.27 -4.20
C VAL A 107 -31.31 1.60 -3.50
N ILE A 108 -30.56 2.66 -3.77
CA ILE A 108 -30.83 4.00 -3.23
C ILE A 108 -32.21 4.50 -3.67
N GLN A 109 -32.57 4.33 -4.94
CA GLN A 109 -33.90 4.71 -5.43
C GLN A 109 -35.02 3.92 -4.77
N GLU A 110 -34.79 2.63 -4.47
CA GLU A 110 -35.72 1.81 -3.71
C GLU A 110 -35.89 2.31 -2.28
N ILE A 111 -34.79 2.66 -1.58
CA ILE A 111 -34.84 3.27 -0.25
C ILE A 111 -35.68 4.55 -0.26
N GLU A 112 -35.42 5.47 -1.20
CA GLU A 112 -36.16 6.72 -1.31
C GLU A 112 -37.67 6.48 -1.52
N LYS A 113 -38.01 5.54 -2.40
CA LYS A 113 -39.40 5.20 -2.69
C LYS A 113 -40.10 4.64 -1.45
N GLU A 114 -39.49 3.66 -0.79
CA GLU A 114 -40.09 3.00 0.37
C GLU A 114 -40.17 3.96 1.57
N TYR A 115 -39.14 4.80 1.78
CA TYR A 115 -39.15 5.81 2.84
C TYR A 115 -40.18 6.92 2.58
N ASN A 116 -40.32 7.42 1.35
CA ASN A 116 -41.36 8.42 1.04
C ASN A 116 -42.78 7.88 1.31
N SER A 117 -43.02 6.60 1.00
CA SER A 117 -44.28 5.92 1.31
C SER A 117 -44.47 5.76 2.83
N TYR A 118 -43.41 5.41 3.57
CA TYR A 118 -43.43 5.35 5.03
C TYR A 118 -43.73 6.71 5.66
N PHE A 119 -42.98 7.74 5.27
CA PHE A 119 -43.12 9.11 5.77
C PHE A 119 -44.54 9.65 5.52
N THR A 120 -45.10 9.43 4.33
CA THR A 120 -46.47 9.89 4.02
C THR A 120 -47.50 9.22 4.94
N GLN A 121 -47.33 7.94 5.26
CA GLN A 121 -48.21 7.24 6.19
C GLN A 121 -48.01 7.75 7.62
N LEU A 122 -46.76 7.94 8.05
CA LEU A 122 -46.43 8.48 9.38
C LEU A 122 -46.99 9.89 9.58
N ASP A 123 -46.81 10.80 8.62
CA ASP A 123 -47.32 12.17 8.66
C ASP A 123 -48.85 12.22 8.71
N SER A 124 -49.52 11.36 7.93
CA SER A 124 -50.98 11.24 7.96
C SER A 124 -51.49 10.80 9.33
N LEU A 125 -50.77 9.92 10.02
CA LEU A 125 -51.13 9.41 11.36
C LEU A 125 -50.88 10.44 12.46
N VAL A 126 -49.78 11.19 12.36
CA VAL A 126 -49.45 12.28 13.27
C VAL A 126 -50.46 13.42 13.18
N THR A 127 -50.94 13.72 11.96
CA THR A 127 -51.86 14.82 11.68
C THR A 127 -53.32 14.47 11.98
N SER A 128 -53.71 13.20 11.74
CA SER A 128 -55.08 12.71 11.98
C SER A 128 -55.30 12.47 13.48
N SER A 129 -55.93 13.41 14.15
CA SER A 129 -56.15 13.40 15.62
C SER A 129 -57.22 12.39 16.10
N THR A 130 -57.63 11.44 15.27
CA THR A 130 -58.68 10.47 15.57
C THR A 130 -58.08 9.09 15.82
N SER A 131 -58.15 8.67 17.08
CA SER A 131 -57.58 7.46 17.68
C SER A 131 -58.20 6.13 17.25
N ASP A 132 -59.18 6.13 16.33
CA ASP A 132 -60.14 5.02 16.28
C ASP A 132 -59.85 3.96 15.23
N ASP A 133 -58.86 4.15 14.34
CA ASP A 133 -58.38 3.08 13.46
C ASP A 133 -56.96 3.39 12.93
N ILE A 134 -55.98 3.39 13.84
CA ILE A 134 -54.58 3.53 13.46
C ILE A 134 -54.16 2.24 12.78
N ASP A 135 -53.95 2.30 11.47
CA ASP A 135 -53.44 1.17 10.68
C ASP A 135 -51.94 0.99 10.88
N TYR A 136 -51.56 0.77 12.14
CA TYR A 136 -50.21 0.48 12.59
C TYR A 136 -49.63 -0.71 11.83
N ASN A 137 -50.47 -1.68 11.45
CA ASN A 137 -50.04 -2.84 10.69
C ASN A 137 -49.51 -2.44 9.30
N ASN A 138 -50.22 -1.59 8.56
CA ASN A 138 -49.74 -1.11 7.27
C ASN A 138 -48.51 -0.21 7.40
N LEU A 139 -48.46 0.65 8.42
CA LEU A 139 -47.26 1.44 8.70
C LEU A 139 -46.05 0.56 9.03
N HIS A 140 -46.24 -0.47 9.85
CA HIS A 140 -45.18 -1.40 10.23
C HIS A 140 -44.68 -2.25 9.05
N ILE A 141 -45.57 -2.64 8.13
CA ILE A 141 -45.19 -3.27 6.87
C ILE A 141 -44.30 -2.32 6.06
N GLN A 142 -44.66 -1.05 5.98
CA GLN A 142 -43.91 -0.05 5.22
C GLN A 142 -42.55 0.28 5.87
N PHE A 143 -42.50 0.36 7.20
CA PHE A 143 -41.28 0.42 7.99
C PHE A 143 -40.35 -0.75 7.66
N THR A 144 -40.88 -1.97 7.67
CA THR A 144 -40.10 -3.19 7.42
C THR A 144 -39.53 -3.22 6.00
N LYS A 145 -40.30 -2.75 5.00
CA LYS A 145 -39.81 -2.62 3.62
C LYS A 145 -38.66 -1.61 3.52
N THR A 146 -38.82 -0.43 4.14
CA THR A 146 -37.79 0.61 4.16
C THR A 146 -36.51 0.10 4.83
N LYS A 147 -36.63 -0.51 6.01
CA LYS A 147 -35.51 -1.12 6.74
C LYS A 147 -34.82 -2.20 5.91
N LYS A 148 -35.59 -3.02 5.18
CA LYS A 148 -35.04 -4.05 4.30
C LYS A 148 -34.24 -3.43 3.15
N ALA A 149 -34.76 -2.39 2.49
CA ALA A 149 -34.05 -1.70 1.40
C ALA A 149 -32.71 -1.10 1.89
N VAL A 150 -32.72 -0.48 3.06
CA VAL A 150 -31.49 0.06 3.70
C VAL A 150 -30.51 -1.06 4.07
N THR A 151 -31.00 -2.18 4.57
CA THR A 151 -30.17 -3.36 4.88
C THR A 151 -29.55 -3.94 3.61
N SER A 152 -30.28 -3.99 2.49
CA SER A 152 -29.75 -4.44 1.20
C SER A 152 -28.64 -3.53 0.67
N LEU A 153 -28.71 -2.22 0.90
CA LEU A 153 -27.60 -1.30 0.60
C LEU A 153 -26.34 -1.63 1.41
N MET A 154 -26.54 -1.92 2.70
CA MET A 154 -25.45 -2.32 3.61
C MET A 154 -24.83 -3.65 3.16
N GLU A 155 -25.63 -4.65 2.81
CA GLU A 155 -25.18 -5.95 2.31
C GLU A 155 -24.43 -5.84 0.97
N LEU A 156 -24.89 -4.97 0.06
CA LEU A 156 -24.24 -4.70 -1.23
C LEU A 156 -22.86 -4.07 -1.01
N ASN A 157 -22.76 -3.07 -0.14
CA ASN A 157 -21.49 -2.42 0.18
C ASN A 157 -20.53 -3.36 0.94
N GLN A 158 -21.03 -4.18 1.86
CA GLN A 158 -20.25 -5.20 2.57
C GLN A 158 -19.71 -6.26 1.61
N THR A 159 -20.56 -6.82 0.76
CA THR A 159 -20.16 -7.81 -0.26
C THR A 159 -19.11 -7.24 -1.21
N SER A 160 -19.32 -6.00 -1.66
CA SER A 160 -18.37 -5.30 -2.53
C SER A 160 -17.02 -5.11 -1.83
N MET A 161 -17.03 -4.71 -0.54
CA MET A 161 -15.82 -4.58 0.27
C MET A 161 -15.06 -5.91 0.40
N TYR A 162 -15.76 -7.02 0.70
CA TYR A 162 -15.13 -8.35 0.78
C TYR A 162 -14.57 -8.83 -0.56
N SER A 163 -15.31 -8.60 -1.66
CA SER A 163 -14.86 -8.99 -2.99
C SER A 163 -13.61 -8.22 -3.42
N LYS A 164 -13.58 -6.91 -3.19
CA LYS A 164 -12.44 -6.05 -3.48
C LYS A 164 -11.24 -6.41 -2.58
N ALA A 165 -11.46 -6.68 -1.30
CA ALA A 165 -10.41 -7.16 -0.40
C ALA A 165 -9.79 -8.48 -0.91
N ASN A 166 -10.61 -9.45 -1.34
CA ASN A 166 -10.13 -10.70 -1.93
C ASN A 166 -9.36 -10.50 -3.25
N GLU A 167 -9.85 -9.61 -4.12
CA GLU A 167 -9.12 -9.24 -5.33
C GLU A 167 -7.79 -8.60 -5.01
N MET A 168 -7.73 -7.73 -4.00
CA MET A 168 -6.50 -7.10 -3.54
C MET A 168 -5.51 -8.15 -3.06
N HIS A 169 -5.93 -9.11 -2.23
CA HIS A 169 -5.06 -10.22 -1.81
C HIS A 169 -4.48 -10.97 -3.01
N LYS A 170 -5.28 -11.24 -4.05
CA LYS A 170 -4.82 -11.91 -5.26
C LYS A 170 -3.88 -11.04 -6.11
N LYS A 171 -4.18 -9.75 -6.25
CA LYS A 171 -3.35 -8.76 -6.96
C LYS A 171 -2.05 -8.45 -6.21
N LEU A 172 -2.02 -8.57 -4.89
CA LEU A 172 -0.83 -8.37 -4.05
C LEU A 172 0.30 -9.29 -4.50
N TYR A 173 -0.01 -10.58 -4.68
CA TYR A 173 0.96 -11.55 -5.18
C TYR A 173 1.50 -11.19 -6.55
N GLN A 174 0.66 -10.72 -7.48
CA GLN A 174 1.12 -10.38 -8.83
C GLN A 174 1.90 -9.07 -8.86
N THR A 175 1.52 -8.10 -8.03
CA THR A 175 2.10 -6.74 -8.01
C THR A 175 3.43 -6.71 -7.25
N MET A 176 3.64 -7.57 -6.25
CA MET A 176 4.90 -7.63 -5.48
C MET A 176 6.01 -8.44 -6.15
N MET A 177 5.68 -9.30 -7.14
CA MET A 177 6.67 -10.18 -7.78
C MET A 177 7.83 -9.42 -8.45
N PRO A 178 7.61 -8.33 -9.21
CA PRO A 178 8.71 -7.55 -9.79
C PRO A 178 9.64 -6.96 -8.74
N GLY A 179 9.10 -6.44 -7.63
CA GLY A 179 9.89 -5.95 -6.50
C GLY A 179 10.75 -7.04 -5.85
N ILE A 180 10.18 -8.22 -5.58
CA ILE A 180 10.91 -9.37 -5.01
C ILE A 180 12.02 -9.82 -5.95
N VAL A 181 11.73 -9.97 -7.24
CA VAL A 181 12.71 -10.36 -8.26
C VAL A 181 13.85 -9.33 -8.34
N SER A 182 13.53 -8.03 -8.25
CA SER A 182 14.51 -6.96 -8.26
C SER A 182 15.47 -7.03 -7.06
N ILE A 183 14.94 -7.33 -5.87
CA ILE A 183 15.77 -7.52 -4.66
C ILE A 183 16.69 -8.74 -4.81
N ILE A 184 16.17 -9.87 -5.30
CA ILE A 184 16.97 -11.07 -5.54
C ILE A 184 18.10 -10.78 -6.53
N LEU A 185 17.79 -10.10 -7.64
CA LEU A 185 18.80 -9.68 -8.62
C LEU A 185 19.85 -8.76 -8.02
N ALA A 186 19.46 -7.81 -7.17
CA ALA A 186 20.39 -6.92 -6.47
C ALA A 186 21.33 -7.68 -5.53
N ILE A 187 20.82 -8.69 -4.80
CA ILE A 187 21.63 -9.55 -3.93
C ILE A 187 22.62 -10.38 -4.76
N ILE A 188 22.16 -11.03 -5.83
CA ILE A 188 23.02 -11.79 -6.74
C ILE A 188 24.12 -10.89 -7.31
N PHE A 189 23.75 -9.68 -7.74
CA PHE A 189 24.70 -8.71 -8.27
C PHE A 189 25.73 -8.28 -7.22
N ALA A 190 25.31 -8.02 -5.98
CA ALA A 190 26.21 -7.69 -4.88
C ALA A 190 27.20 -8.83 -4.58
N LEU A 191 26.74 -10.09 -4.61
CA LEU A 191 27.60 -11.27 -4.44
C LEU A 191 28.60 -11.41 -5.59
N LEU A 192 28.18 -11.21 -6.84
CA LEU A 192 29.06 -11.24 -8.00
C LEU A 192 30.10 -10.12 -7.94
N LEU A 193 29.70 -8.92 -7.51
CA LEU A 193 30.60 -7.78 -7.34
C LEU A 193 31.62 -8.03 -6.23
N ASN A 194 31.21 -8.62 -5.11
CA ASN A 194 32.12 -9.05 -4.05
C ASN A 194 33.14 -10.08 -4.55
N PHE A 195 32.68 -11.10 -5.30
CA PHE A 195 33.56 -12.08 -5.92
C PHE A 195 34.54 -11.43 -6.90
N TYR A 196 34.05 -10.49 -7.73
CA TYR A 196 34.88 -9.74 -8.67
C TYR A 196 35.96 -8.92 -7.97
N ILE A 197 35.62 -8.20 -6.88
CA ILE A 197 36.58 -7.42 -6.09
C ILE A 197 37.63 -8.34 -5.47
N SER A 198 37.19 -9.44 -4.85
CA SER A 198 38.11 -10.40 -4.23
C SER A 198 39.09 -11.00 -5.24
N HIS A 199 38.57 -11.49 -6.38
CA HIS A 199 39.38 -12.19 -7.37
C HIS A 199 40.34 -11.27 -8.14
N TYR A 200 39.90 -10.09 -8.56
CA TYR A 200 40.69 -9.21 -9.42
C TYR A 200 41.50 -8.16 -8.66
N PHE A 201 41.19 -7.88 -7.39
CA PHE A 201 41.88 -6.84 -6.63
C PHE A 201 42.57 -7.40 -5.38
N VAL A 202 41.82 -8.06 -4.48
CA VAL A 202 42.35 -8.52 -3.19
C VAL A 202 43.39 -9.62 -3.38
N ASN A 203 43.12 -10.61 -4.23
CA ASN A 203 44.04 -11.73 -4.47
C ASN A 203 45.38 -11.31 -5.11
N PRO A 204 45.41 -10.52 -6.20
CA PRO A 204 46.67 -10.05 -6.77
C PRO A 204 47.45 -9.13 -5.82
N LEU A 205 46.77 -8.29 -5.05
CA LEU A 205 47.40 -7.46 -4.03
C LEU A 205 48.07 -8.31 -2.94
N ASN A 206 47.37 -9.32 -2.43
CA ASN A 206 47.93 -10.26 -1.45
C ASN A 206 49.14 -11.01 -2.01
N LYS A 207 49.10 -11.44 -3.29
CA LYS A 207 50.27 -12.07 -3.96
C LYS A 207 51.47 -11.11 -4.03
N LEU A 208 51.23 -9.83 -4.33
CA LEU A 208 52.26 -8.79 -4.35
C LEU A 208 52.89 -8.58 -2.96
N ILE A 209 52.06 -8.50 -1.91
CA ILE A 209 52.51 -8.36 -0.52
C ILE A 209 53.35 -9.58 -0.12
N SER A 210 52.82 -10.80 -0.31
CA SER A 210 53.52 -12.02 0.08
C SER A 210 54.85 -12.21 -0.67
N ALA A 211 54.92 -11.85 -1.95
CA ALA A 211 56.18 -11.93 -2.68
C ALA A 211 57.20 -10.87 -2.26
N THR A 212 56.73 -9.70 -1.83
CA THR A 212 57.61 -8.66 -1.29
C THR A 212 58.15 -9.07 0.08
N GLN A 213 57.31 -9.65 0.94
CA GLN A 213 57.72 -10.16 2.26
C GLN A 213 58.70 -11.33 2.17
N ASN A 214 58.48 -12.25 1.22
CA ASN A 214 59.33 -13.42 1.01
C ASN A 214 60.45 -13.17 -0.01
N TYR A 215 60.78 -11.92 -0.29
CA TYR A 215 61.87 -11.59 -1.21
C TYR A 215 63.21 -11.98 -0.59
N ILE A 216 64.01 -12.75 -1.34
CA ILE A 216 65.35 -13.19 -0.95
C ILE A 216 66.35 -12.70 -2.02
N PRO A 217 67.38 -11.91 -1.65
CA PRO A 217 68.49 -11.57 -2.55
C PRO A 217 69.21 -12.83 -3.05
N PRO A 218 69.77 -12.85 -4.28
CA PRO A 218 70.01 -11.73 -5.18
C PRO A 218 69.00 -11.63 -6.34
N SER A 219 67.74 -12.05 -6.15
CA SER A 219 66.76 -12.04 -7.25
C SER A 219 66.50 -10.62 -7.78
N THR A 220 66.49 -10.43 -9.10
CA THR A 220 66.36 -9.10 -9.73
C THR A 220 64.93 -8.62 -9.92
N ASN A 221 63.96 -9.53 -9.78
CA ASN A 221 62.54 -9.24 -9.89
C ASN A 221 61.75 -10.10 -8.89
N LEU A 222 60.63 -9.58 -8.40
CA LEU A 222 59.62 -10.34 -7.66
C LEU A 222 59.07 -11.48 -8.54
N LYS A 223 58.96 -12.68 -7.96
CA LYS A 223 58.31 -13.84 -8.58
C LYS A 223 56.79 -13.75 -8.47
N VAL A 224 56.20 -12.72 -9.10
CA VAL A 224 54.74 -12.54 -9.19
C VAL A 224 54.36 -12.22 -10.61
N ASP A 225 53.38 -12.95 -11.13
CA ASP A 225 52.73 -12.62 -12.39
C ASP A 225 51.39 -11.91 -12.10
N ILE A 226 51.40 -10.57 -12.13
CA ILE A 226 50.17 -9.77 -12.14
C ILE A 226 49.68 -9.72 -13.59
N LYS A 227 48.50 -10.31 -13.83
CA LYS A 227 47.85 -10.35 -15.15
C LYS A 227 47.08 -9.06 -15.49
N SER A 228 46.76 -8.20 -14.53
CA SER A 228 46.12 -6.92 -14.82
C SER A 228 47.14 -5.96 -15.46
N GLU A 229 46.65 -4.99 -16.24
CA GLU A 229 47.44 -3.88 -16.79
C GLU A 229 47.15 -2.54 -16.07
N ASP A 230 46.58 -2.62 -14.87
CA ASP A 230 46.23 -1.46 -14.05
C ASP A 230 47.35 -1.09 -13.06
N GLU A 231 47.05 -0.23 -12.11
CA GLU A 231 47.97 0.28 -11.10
C GLU A 231 48.70 -0.83 -10.31
N LEU A 232 48.14 -2.05 -10.21
CA LEU A 232 48.83 -3.18 -9.57
C LEU A 232 50.03 -3.65 -10.40
N LYS A 233 49.94 -3.60 -11.74
CA LYS A 233 51.07 -3.90 -12.63
C LYS A 233 52.13 -2.83 -12.55
N THR A 234 51.72 -1.56 -12.54
CA THR A 234 52.63 -0.43 -12.33
C THR A 234 53.37 -0.58 -11.01
N LEU A 235 52.67 -0.94 -9.93
CA LEU A 235 53.29 -1.19 -8.63
C LEU A 235 54.30 -2.34 -8.68
N GLN A 236 53.98 -3.46 -9.34
CA GLN A 236 54.93 -4.56 -9.55
C GLN A 236 56.21 -4.08 -10.28
N LEU A 237 56.05 -3.28 -11.34
CA LEU A 237 57.17 -2.76 -12.12
C LEU A 237 58.05 -1.81 -11.31
N GLU A 238 57.45 -0.93 -10.51
CA GLU A 238 58.18 -0.01 -9.63
C GLU A 238 58.94 -0.74 -8.52
N ILE A 239 58.34 -1.76 -7.89
CA ILE A 239 59.05 -2.57 -6.88
C ILE A 239 60.25 -3.30 -7.53
N ASN A 240 60.08 -3.87 -8.73
CA ASN A 240 61.17 -4.49 -9.47
C ASN A 240 62.28 -3.50 -9.82
N SER A 241 61.92 -2.27 -10.23
CA SER A 241 62.87 -1.18 -10.50
C SER A 241 63.68 -0.84 -9.25
N LEU A 242 63.03 -0.74 -8.09
CA LEU A 242 63.68 -0.46 -6.80
C LEU A 242 64.64 -1.59 -6.38
N ILE A 243 64.24 -2.85 -6.53
CA ILE A 243 65.11 -4.01 -6.29
C ILE A 243 66.37 -3.94 -7.16
N ARG A 244 66.24 -3.67 -8.46
CA ARG A 244 67.39 -3.55 -9.38
C ARG A 244 68.35 -2.43 -8.97
N ARG A 245 67.82 -1.26 -8.59
CA ARG A 245 68.63 -0.12 -8.12
C ARG A 245 69.40 -0.45 -6.85
N LEU A 246 68.77 -1.15 -5.89
CA LEU A 246 69.42 -1.60 -4.67
C LEU A 246 70.54 -2.60 -4.95
N LEU A 247 70.30 -3.58 -5.82
CA LEU A 247 71.31 -4.56 -6.21
C LEU A 247 72.48 -3.92 -6.97
N SER A 248 72.23 -2.97 -7.88
CA SER A 248 73.30 -2.26 -8.58
C SER A 248 74.15 -1.41 -7.63
N HIS A 249 73.53 -0.78 -6.63
CA HIS A 249 74.26 0.01 -5.65
C HIS A 249 75.16 -0.87 -4.78
N ASN A 250 74.65 -2.02 -4.31
CA ASN A 250 75.43 -2.99 -3.51
C ASN A 250 76.56 -3.66 -4.30
N LYS A 251 76.49 -3.74 -5.64
CA LYS A 251 77.59 -4.24 -6.49
C LYS A 251 78.69 -3.19 -6.77
N SER A 252 78.41 -1.90 -6.56
CA SER A 252 79.38 -0.82 -6.77
C SER A 252 80.20 -0.47 -5.53
N LYS A 253 79.91 -1.10 -4.39
CA LYS A 253 80.72 -1.10 -3.17
C LYS A 253 81.55 -2.38 -3.12
#